data_AF-A0AA42YDP4-F1
#
_entry.id   AF-A0AA42YDP4-F1
#
_cell.length_a   1.000
_cell.length_b   1.000
_cell.length_c   1.000
_cell.angle_alpha   90.00
_cell.angle_beta   90.00
_cell.angle_gamma   90.00
#
_symmetry.space_group_name_H-M   'P 1'
#
loop_
_entity.id
_entity.type
_entity.pdbx_description
1 polymer ?
#
loop_
_entity_poly.entity_id
_entity_poly.type
_entity_poly.pdbx_seq_one_letter_code
_entity_poly.pdbx_strand_id
1 'polypeptide(L)'
;MSPEHERRLWLLALALLVAIYSTLYVARPITEYLRERNLLRLSVGIVFALLGVAVISWGRRRRFGRRSWSVLALGTAALVWAASRVSPVEVKLHFVEYGLVGGVLYLALCARGTRWAAPWAVLLTAGAGWLDEGIQYLLPNRYYDIEDVVVNAVAGALAVVTLVLLGRAERRDAAATPAGPA
;
A
#
# COMPACT_ATOMS: atom_id res chain seq x y z
N MET A 1 -13.02 16.62 -9.28
CA MET A 1 -12.02 15.73 -9.93
C MET A 1 -12.62 15.22 -11.22
N SER A 2 -11.83 14.99 -12.28
CA SER A 2 -12.38 14.51 -13.56
C SER A 2 -12.77 13.02 -13.47
N PRO A 3 -13.84 12.57 -14.16
CA PRO A 3 -14.22 11.16 -14.21
C PRO A 3 -13.08 10.23 -14.69
N GLU A 4 -12.20 10.74 -15.55
CA GLU A 4 -11.02 9.99 -16.02
C GLU A 4 -10.04 9.64 -14.91
N HIS A 5 -9.83 10.54 -13.94
CA HIS A 5 -8.92 10.30 -12.83
C HIS A 5 -9.43 9.21 -11.90
N GLU A 6 -10.73 9.25 -11.56
CA GLU A 6 -11.38 8.18 -10.80
C GLU A 6 -11.23 6.84 -11.52
N ARG A 7 -11.56 6.78 -12.82
CA ARG A 7 -11.45 5.55 -13.63
C ARG A 7 -10.04 4.99 -13.61
N ARG A 8 -9.01 5.83 -13.75
CA ARG A 8 -7.60 5.40 -13.71
C ARG A 8 -7.22 4.78 -12.37
N LEU A 9 -7.73 5.31 -11.24
CA LEU A 9 -7.46 4.76 -9.91
C LEU A 9 -8.14 3.39 -9.71
N TRP A 10 -9.38 3.22 -10.18
CA TRP A 10 -10.03 1.92 -10.15
C TRP A 10 -9.34 0.88 -11.04
N LEU A 11 -8.93 1.28 -12.24
CA LEU A 11 -8.14 0.41 -13.13
C LEU A 11 -6.79 0.04 -12.50
N LEU A 12 -6.15 0.97 -11.80
CA LEU A 12 -4.92 0.68 -11.07
C LEU A 12 -5.15 -0.28 -9.90
N ALA A 13 -6.21 -0.08 -9.09
CA ALA A 13 -6.56 -1.00 -8.02
C ALA A 13 -6.85 -2.41 -8.55
N LEU A 14 -7.62 -2.51 -9.64
CA LEU A 14 -7.90 -3.77 -10.32
C LEU A 14 -6.63 -4.41 -10.86
N ALA A 15 -5.75 -3.65 -11.52
CA ALA A 15 -4.49 -4.16 -12.05
C ALA A 15 -3.57 -4.69 -10.95
N LEU A 16 -3.51 -4.00 -9.79
CA LEU A 16 -2.76 -4.46 -8.63
C LEU A 16 -3.33 -5.79 -8.11
N LEU A 17 -4.64 -5.90 -7.91
CA LEU A 17 -5.27 -7.13 -7.44
C LEU A 17 -5.08 -8.29 -8.42
N VAL A 18 -5.25 -8.06 -9.72
CA VAL A 18 -5.01 -9.07 -10.75
C VAL A 18 -3.55 -9.51 -10.72
N ALA A 19 -2.60 -8.59 -10.58
CA ALA A 19 -1.19 -8.92 -10.46
C ALA A 19 -0.93 -9.82 -9.23
N ILE A 20 -1.41 -9.42 -8.05
CA ILE A 20 -1.28 -10.19 -6.80
C ILE A 20 -1.88 -11.60 -6.97
N TYR A 21 -3.13 -11.70 -7.44
CA TYR A 21 -3.80 -13.00 -7.57
C TYR A 21 -3.16 -13.91 -8.62
N SER A 22 -2.66 -13.33 -9.72
CA SER A 22 -1.99 -14.08 -10.76
C SER A 22 -0.63 -14.64 -10.34
N THR A 23 0.02 -14.05 -9.32
CA THR A 23 1.32 -14.49 -8.84
C THR A 23 1.24 -15.49 -7.70
N LEU A 24 0.07 -15.70 -7.06
CA LEU A 24 -0.07 -16.57 -5.87
C LEU A 24 0.52 -17.98 -6.05
N TYR A 25 0.24 -18.62 -7.19
CA TYR A 25 0.74 -19.97 -7.48
C TYR A 25 2.27 -20.01 -7.65
N VAL A 26 2.83 -19.03 -8.36
CA VAL A 26 4.26 -18.98 -8.72
C VAL A 26 5.14 -18.30 -7.66
N ALA A 27 4.55 -17.52 -6.76
CA ALA A 27 5.26 -16.74 -5.76
C ALA A 27 6.14 -17.63 -4.88
N ARG A 28 5.61 -18.77 -4.41
CA ARG A 28 6.33 -19.67 -3.50
C ARG A 28 7.56 -20.33 -4.15
N PRO A 29 7.48 -20.95 -5.34
CA PRO A 29 8.67 -21.43 -6.05
C PRO A 29 9.73 -20.34 -6.28
N ILE A 30 9.31 -19.12 -6.60
CA ILE A 30 10.22 -17.99 -6.81
C ILE A 30 10.92 -17.61 -5.49
N THR A 31 10.18 -17.49 -4.39
CA THR A 31 10.78 -17.11 -3.11
C THR A 31 11.67 -18.19 -2.54
N GLU A 32 11.34 -19.47 -2.72
CA GLU A 32 12.18 -20.61 -2.36
C GLU A 32 13.49 -20.60 -3.18
N TYR A 33 13.41 -20.44 -4.50
CA TYR A 33 14.59 -20.33 -5.37
C TYR A 33 15.50 -19.15 -4.99
N LEU A 34 14.93 -17.98 -4.70
CA LEU A 34 15.70 -16.82 -4.23
C LEU A 34 16.30 -17.05 -2.84
N ARG A 35 15.60 -17.78 -1.97
CA ARG A 35 16.05 -18.09 -0.60
C ARG A 35 17.25 -19.03 -0.62
N GLU A 36 17.19 -20.10 -1.42
CA GLU A 36 18.28 -21.07 -1.58
C GLU A 36 19.58 -20.42 -2.08
N ARG A 37 19.46 -19.36 -2.89
CA ARG A 37 20.61 -18.60 -3.40
C ARG A 37 21.07 -17.45 -2.51
N ASN A 38 20.48 -17.29 -1.32
CA ASN A 38 20.69 -16.13 -0.43
C ASN A 38 20.37 -14.77 -1.08
N LEU A 39 19.55 -14.75 -2.14
CA LEU A 39 19.17 -13.54 -2.88
C LEU A 39 17.86 -12.94 -2.37
N LEU A 40 17.03 -13.69 -1.66
CA LEU A 40 15.69 -13.24 -1.24
C LEU A 40 15.71 -11.90 -0.49
N ARG A 41 16.60 -11.75 0.51
CA ARG A 41 16.70 -10.49 1.27
C ARG A 41 17.15 -9.32 0.42
N LEU A 42 18.09 -9.54 -0.50
CA LEU A 42 18.57 -8.52 -1.42
C LEU A 42 17.47 -8.08 -2.38
N SER A 43 16.77 -9.03 -3.01
CA SER A 43 15.68 -8.75 -3.94
C SER A 43 14.56 -7.94 -3.28
N VAL A 44 14.16 -8.34 -2.07
CA VAL A 44 13.16 -7.58 -1.29
C VAL A 44 13.69 -6.19 -0.95
N GLY A 45 14.93 -6.08 -0.47
CA GLY A 45 15.57 -4.79 -0.18
C GLY A 45 15.57 -3.83 -1.38
N ILE A 46 15.83 -4.34 -2.59
CA ILE A 46 15.77 -3.57 -3.83
C ILE A 46 14.35 -3.05 -4.08
N VAL A 47 13.32 -3.88 -3.94
CA VAL A 47 11.92 -3.47 -4.11
C VAL A 47 11.56 -2.34 -3.13
N PHE A 48 11.90 -2.49 -1.85
CA PHE A 48 11.66 -1.43 -0.85
C PHE A 48 12.45 -0.15 -1.15
N ALA A 49 13.69 -0.26 -1.62
CA ALA A 49 14.48 0.90 -2.01
C ALA A 49 13.84 1.66 -3.19
N LEU A 50 13.38 0.94 -4.22
CA LEU A 50 12.68 1.52 -5.37
C LEU A 50 11.38 2.20 -4.96
N LEU A 51 10.60 1.59 -4.07
CA LEU A 51 9.39 2.20 -3.51
C LEU A 51 9.73 3.47 -2.72
N GLY A 52 10.78 3.45 -1.91
CA GLY A 52 11.27 4.63 -1.21
C GLY A 52 11.64 5.77 -2.15
N VAL A 53 12.39 5.48 -3.22
CA VAL A 53 12.73 6.45 -4.27
C VAL A 53 11.47 7.01 -4.94
N ALA A 54 10.48 6.16 -5.25
CA ALA A 54 9.22 6.59 -5.85
C ALA A 54 8.44 7.53 -4.93
N VAL A 55 8.34 7.20 -3.64
CA VAL A 55 7.66 8.01 -2.61
C VAL A 55 8.36 9.37 -2.43
N ILE A 56 9.69 9.38 -2.32
CA ILE A 56 10.46 10.64 -2.20
C ILE A 56 10.29 11.50 -3.46
N SER A 57 10.39 10.88 -4.63
CA SER A 57 10.23 11.59 -5.92
C SER A 57 8.82 12.16 -6.07
N TRP A 58 7.80 11.43 -5.62
CA TRP A 58 6.42 11.92 -5.59
C TRP A 58 6.23 13.10 -4.65
N GLY A 59 6.73 13.02 -3.41
CA GLY A 59 6.66 14.11 -2.43
C GLY A 59 7.38 15.38 -2.88
N ARG A 60 8.55 15.23 -3.53
CA ARG A 60 9.27 16.37 -4.15
C ARG A 60 8.48 17.00 -5.29
N ARG A 61 7.88 16.19 -6.18
CA ARG A 61 7.05 16.69 -7.30
C ARG A 61 5.81 17.43 -6.80
N ARG A 62 5.22 17.00 -5.68
CA ARG A 62 4.11 17.69 -5.02
C ARG A 62 4.51 18.86 -4.12
N ARG A 63 5.80 19.22 -4.05
CA ARG A 63 6.32 20.33 -3.24
C ARG A 63 5.91 20.23 -1.76
N PHE A 64 5.98 19.03 -1.19
CA PHE A 64 5.62 18.79 0.21
C PHE A 64 6.38 19.71 1.16
N GLY A 65 5.64 20.36 2.07
CA GLY A 65 6.19 21.12 3.17
C GLY A 65 6.67 20.23 4.32
N ARG A 66 7.18 20.86 5.39
CA ARG A 66 7.79 20.16 6.52
C ARG A 66 6.82 19.17 7.17
N ARG A 67 5.56 19.55 7.38
CA ARG A 67 4.58 18.65 8.04
C ARG A 67 4.24 17.46 7.16
N SER A 68 4.10 17.68 5.86
CA SER A 68 3.82 16.63 4.88
C SER A 68 4.96 15.60 4.86
N TRP A 69 6.22 16.05 4.87
CA TRP A 69 7.38 15.17 5.02
C TRP A 69 7.41 14.43 6.35
N SER A 70 7.09 15.10 7.47
CA SER A 70 7.02 14.43 8.78
C SER A 70 5.96 13.34 8.81
N VAL A 71 4.76 13.59 8.27
CA VAL A 71 3.69 12.58 8.20
C VAL A 71 4.13 11.41 7.31
N LEU A 72 4.74 11.68 6.16
CA LEU A 72 5.21 10.64 5.26
C LEU A 72 6.30 9.78 5.89
N ALA A 73 7.25 10.40 6.60
CA ALA A 73 8.31 9.71 7.32
C ALA A 73 7.74 8.84 8.46
N LEU A 74 6.82 9.37 9.27
CA LEU A 74 6.17 8.62 10.34
C LEU A 74 5.30 7.48 9.82
N GLY A 75 4.52 7.71 8.76
CA GLY A 75 3.71 6.67 8.13
C GLY A 75 4.56 5.56 7.52
N THR A 76 5.65 5.92 6.83
CA THR A 76 6.61 4.95 6.30
C THR A 76 7.30 4.17 7.42
N ALA A 77 7.70 4.84 8.50
CA ALA A 77 8.30 4.18 9.66
C ALA A 77 7.31 3.21 10.34
N ALA A 78 6.04 3.59 10.47
CA ALA A 78 4.99 2.71 11.00
C ALA A 78 4.78 1.47 10.13
N LEU A 79 4.76 1.63 8.79
CA LEU A 79 4.66 0.52 7.84
C LEU A 79 5.88 -0.41 7.91
N VAL A 80 7.09 0.15 7.92
CA VAL A 80 8.33 -0.64 8.03
C VAL A 80 8.40 -1.38 9.37
N TRP A 81 8.04 -0.69 10.46
CA TRP A 81 7.97 -1.31 11.78
C TRP A 81 6.96 -2.46 11.78
N ALA A 82 5.73 -2.25 11.31
CA ALA A 82 4.71 -3.29 11.24
C ALA A 82 5.17 -4.47 10.38
N ALA A 83 5.69 -4.21 9.16
CA ALA A 83 6.24 -5.25 8.28
C ALA A 83 7.42 -6.00 8.92
N SER A 84 8.20 -5.37 9.79
CA SER A 84 9.31 -6.05 10.49
C SER A 84 8.82 -7.08 11.53
N ARG A 85 7.60 -6.93 12.05
CA ARG A 85 7.00 -7.84 13.05
C ARG A 85 6.41 -9.10 12.41
N VAL A 86 6.12 -9.05 11.12
CA VAL A 86 5.54 -10.16 10.37
C VAL A 86 6.65 -11.08 9.87
N SER A 87 6.45 -12.39 9.96
CA SER A 87 7.28 -13.42 9.32
C SER A 87 6.34 -14.51 8.80
N PRO A 88 6.57 -15.09 7.62
CA PRO A 88 7.75 -15.06 6.76
C PRO A 88 7.82 -13.87 5.76
N VAL A 89 8.84 -13.84 4.88
CA VAL A 89 9.10 -12.74 3.92
C VAL A 89 7.96 -12.55 2.93
N GLU A 90 7.30 -13.63 2.53
CA GLU A 90 6.16 -13.63 1.62
C GLU A 90 5.03 -12.75 2.17
N VAL A 91 4.76 -12.84 3.48
CA VAL A 91 3.73 -12.03 4.14
C VAL A 91 4.16 -10.56 4.22
N LYS A 92 5.47 -10.26 4.30
CA LYS A 92 5.97 -8.87 4.19
C LYS A 92 5.71 -8.25 2.82
N LEU A 93 5.80 -9.05 1.76
CA LEU A 93 5.49 -8.58 0.40
C LEU A 93 4.00 -8.30 0.26
N HIS A 94 3.15 -9.23 0.71
CA HIS A 94 1.69 -9.03 0.73
C HIS A 94 1.33 -7.79 1.56
N PHE A 95 1.98 -7.58 2.71
CA PHE A 95 1.77 -6.38 3.52
C PHE A 95 2.01 -5.08 2.72
N VAL A 96 3.07 -5.02 1.89
CA VAL A 96 3.31 -3.84 1.04
C VAL A 96 2.26 -3.75 -0.07
N GLU A 97 1.94 -4.86 -0.72
CA GLU A 97 0.96 -4.94 -1.81
C GLU A 97 -0.42 -4.48 -1.36
N TYR A 98 -0.92 -4.99 -0.23
CA TYR A 98 -2.22 -4.61 0.33
C TYR A 98 -2.22 -3.20 0.94
N GLY A 99 -1.08 -2.70 1.43
CA GLY A 99 -0.91 -1.28 1.74
C GLY A 99 -1.11 -0.39 0.51
N LEU A 100 -0.54 -0.77 -0.64
CA LEU A 100 -0.73 -0.06 -1.90
C LEU A 100 -2.18 -0.15 -2.39
N VAL A 101 -2.79 -1.34 -2.35
CA VAL A 101 -4.20 -1.55 -2.71
C VAL A 101 -5.11 -0.64 -1.88
N GLY A 102 -4.96 -0.66 -0.55
CA GLY A 102 -5.77 0.18 0.33
C GLY A 102 -5.56 1.67 0.11
N GLY A 103 -4.33 2.10 -0.15
CA GLY A 103 -4.02 3.48 -0.52
C GLY A 103 -4.71 3.91 -1.83
N VAL A 104 -4.63 3.09 -2.87
CA VAL A 104 -5.26 3.38 -4.18
C VAL A 104 -6.78 3.36 -4.07
N LEU A 105 -7.37 2.40 -3.36
CA LEU A 105 -8.81 2.34 -3.11
C LEU A 105 -9.30 3.58 -2.35
N TYR A 106 -8.56 4.04 -1.34
CA TYR A 106 -8.88 5.28 -0.64
C TYR A 106 -8.87 6.49 -1.58
N LEU A 107 -7.84 6.62 -2.42
CA LEU A 107 -7.77 7.70 -3.41
C LEU A 107 -8.93 7.61 -4.42
N ALA A 108 -9.29 6.41 -4.87
CA ALA A 108 -10.40 6.19 -5.81
C ALA A 108 -11.75 6.60 -5.20
N LEU A 109 -12.02 6.20 -3.95
CA LEU A 109 -13.22 6.56 -3.21
C LEU A 109 -13.29 8.05 -2.92
N CYS A 110 -12.16 8.69 -2.59
CA CYS A 110 -12.09 10.15 -2.48
C CYS A 110 -12.38 10.84 -3.82
N ALA A 111 -11.86 10.32 -4.93
CA ALA A 111 -12.10 10.87 -6.26
C ALA A 111 -13.57 10.81 -6.69
N ARG A 112 -14.28 9.76 -6.27
CA ARG A 112 -15.73 9.59 -6.41
C ARG A 112 -16.55 10.55 -5.52
N GLY A 113 -15.94 11.16 -4.50
CA GLY A 113 -16.66 11.94 -3.49
C GLY A 113 -17.43 11.08 -2.48
N THR A 114 -17.02 9.82 -2.29
CA THR A 114 -17.69 8.89 -1.37
C THR A 114 -17.54 9.36 0.08
N ARG A 115 -18.68 9.54 0.77
CA ARG A 115 -18.69 9.73 2.24
C ARG A 115 -18.05 8.53 2.91
N TRP A 116 -17.26 8.75 3.95
CA TRP A 116 -16.57 7.67 4.67
C TRP A 116 -15.60 6.85 3.78
N ALA A 117 -14.92 7.49 2.83
CA ALA A 117 -13.96 6.83 1.94
C ALA A 117 -12.88 6.02 2.68
N ALA A 118 -12.39 6.49 3.83
CA ALA A 118 -11.36 5.82 4.61
C ALA A 118 -11.79 4.44 5.14
N PRO A 119 -12.87 4.30 5.94
CA PRO A 119 -13.31 2.97 6.38
C PRO A 119 -13.73 2.07 5.22
N TRP A 120 -14.34 2.61 4.15
CA TRP A 120 -14.65 1.81 2.96
C TRP A 120 -13.41 1.24 2.28
N ALA A 121 -12.34 2.03 2.15
CA ALA A 121 -11.08 1.54 1.59
C ALA A 121 -10.49 0.39 2.42
N VAL A 122 -10.53 0.50 3.76
CA VAL A 122 -10.06 -0.56 4.66
C VAL A 122 -10.92 -1.82 4.51
N LEU A 123 -12.25 -1.68 4.48
CA LEU A 123 -13.17 -2.81 4.29
C LEU A 123 -12.97 -3.51 2.93
N LEU A 124 -12.80 -2.74 1.86
CA LEU A 124 -12.54 -3.31 0.53
C LEU A 124 -11.17 -4.00 0.48
N THR A 125 -10.15 -3.46 1.16
CA THR A 125 -8.83 -4.08 1.25
C THR A 125 -8.91 -5.39 2.04
N ALA A 126 -9.63 -5.41 3.17
CA ALA A 126 -9.87 -6.62 3.94
C ALA A 126 -10.65 -7.67 3.14
N GLY A 127 -11.67 -7.25 2.38
CA GLY A 127 -12.42 -8.14 1.49
C GLY A 127 -11.54 -8.72 0.36
N ALA A 128 -10.62 -7.93 -0.19
CA ALA A 128 -9.64 -8.40 -1.16
C ALA A 128 -8.65 -9.40 -0.54
N GLY A 129 -8.19 -9.14 0.70
CA GLY A 129 -7.34 -10.08 1.44
C GLY A 129 -8.07 -11.38 1.80
N TRP A 130 -9.37 -11.31 2.07
CA TRP A 130 -10.18 -12.51 2.28
C TRP A 130 -10.32 -13.33 0.98
N LEU A 131 -10.55 -12.66 -0.15
CA LEU A 131 -10.61 -13.32 -1.45
C LEU A 131 -9.28 -14.01 -1.81
N ASP A 132 -8.16 -13.35 -1.53
CA ASP A 132 -6.82 -13.92 -1.67
C ASP A 132 -6.68 -15.23 -0.89
N GLU A 133 -7.03 -15.20 0.39
CA GLU A 133 -6.97 -16.38 1.26
C GLU A 133 -7.88 -17.51 0.77
N GLY A 134 -9.05 -17.15 0.25
CA GLY A 134 -9.95 -18.09 -0.42
C GLY A 134 -9.34 -18.72 -1.67
N ILE A 135 -8.60 -17.96 -2.48
CA ILE A 135 -7.86 -18.49 -3.64
C ILE A 135 -6.71 -19.39 -3.16
N GLN A 136 -5.95 -18.96 -2.15
CA GLN A 136 -4.83 -19.72 -1.60
C GLN A 136 -5.28 -21.06 -1.01
N TYR A 137 -6.47 -21.13 -0.40
CA TYR A 137 -7.05 -22.38 0.08
C TYR A 137 -7.28 -23.42 -1.04
N LEU A 138 -7.49 -22.97 -2.28
CA LEU A 138 -7.64 -23.86 -3.44
C LEU A 138 -6.29 -24.30 -4.02
N LEU A 139 -5.18 -23.67 -3.62
CA LEU A 139 -3.85 -23.99 -4.12
C LEU A 139 -3.22 -25.13 -3.31
N PRO A 140 -2.66 -26.17 -3.98
CA PRO A 140 -2.14 -27.35 -3.29
C PRO A 140 -0.90 -27.09 -2.43
N ASN A 141 -0.29 -25.91 -2.58
CA ASN A 141 0.94 -25.50 -1.92
C ASN A 141 0.71 -24.41 -0.86
N ARG A 142 -0.54 -24.16 -0.44
CA ARG A 142 -0.88 -23.15 0.58
C ARG A 142 -1.99 -23.65 1.50
N TYR A 143 -2.08 -23.05 2.68
CA TYR A 143 -3.10 -23.32 3.69
C TYR A 143 -3.79 -22.00 4.01
N TYR A 144 -5.09 -22.07 4.31
CA TYR A 144 -5.86 -20.92 4.76
C TYR A 144 -5.36 -20.44 6.14
N ASP A 145 -5.00 -19.18 6.27
CA ASP A 145 -4.64 -18.50 7.52
C ASP A 145 -5.40 -17.17 7.67
N ILE A 146 -6.21 -17.08 8.73
CA ILE A 146 -6.96 -15.85 9.01
C ILE A 146 -6.04 -14.69 9.42
N GLU A 147 -4.84 -14.98 9.93
CA GLU A 147 -3.85 -13.97 10.28
C GLU A 147 -3.45 -13.15 9.05
N ASP A 148 -3.35 -13.78 7.87
CA ASP A 148 -2.97 -13.09 6.63
C ASP A 148 -4.03 -12.06 6.20
N VAL A 149 -5.32 -12.36 6.37
CA VAL A 149 -6.42 -11.41 6.14
C VAL A 149 -6.31 -10.20 7.07
N VAL A 150 -6.01 -10.43 8.35
CA VAL A 150 -5.84 -9.36 9.35
C VAL A 150 -4.63 -8.50 9.02
N VAL A 151 -3.50 -9.12 8.66
CA VAL A 151 -2.26 -8.44 8.30
C VAL A 151 -2.48 -7.56 7.06
N ASN A 152 -3.19 -8.05 6.04
CA ASN A 152 -3.56 -7.29 4.83
C ASN A 152 -4.48 -6.10 5.16
N ALA A 153 -5.47 -6.30 6.05
CA ALA A 153 -6.34 -5.22 6.51
C ALA A 153 -5.58 -4.14 7.28
N VAL A 154 -4.63 -4.53 8.15
CA VAL A 154 -3.76 -3.62 8.90
C VAL A 154 -2.87 -2.82 7.96
N ALA A 155 -2.28 -3.45 6.95
CA ALA A 155 -1.50 -2.77 5.92
C ALA A 155 -2.31 -1.67 5.22
N GLY A 156 -3.50 -2.03 4.74
CA GLY A 156 -4.44 -1.09 4.13
C GLY A 156 -4.77 0.06 5.08
N ALA A 157 -5.12 -0.24 6.33
CA ALA A 157 -5.45 0.78 7.33
C ALA A 157 -4.30 1.77 7.59
N LEU A 158 -3.06 1.29 7.74
CA LEU A 158 -1.90 2.15 7.95
C LEU A 158 -1.64 3.06 6.75
N ALA A 159 -1.77 2.53 5.53
CA ALA A 159 -1.64 3.33 4.31
C ALA A 159 -2.74 4.40 4.21
N VAL A 160 -4.00 4.03 4.46
CA VAL A 160 -5.13 4.98 4.47
C VAL A 160 -4.95 6.07 5.52
N VAL A 161 -4.60 5.71 6.76
CA VAL A 161 -4.34 6.69 7.83
C VAL A 161 -3.22 7.65 7.44
N THR A 162 -2.13 7.12 6.87
CA THR A 162 -1.01 7.94 6.39
C THR A 162 -1.48 8.95 5.33
N LEU A 163 -2.25 8.50 4.33
CA LEU A 163 -2.76 9.39 3.27
C LEU A 163 -3.77 10.42 3.78
N VAL A 164 -4.65 10.04 4.71
CA VAL A 164 -5.60 10.94 5.37
C VAL A 164 -4.85 12.05 6.14
N LEU A 165 -3.82 11.68 6.91
CA LEU A 165 -3.00 12.63 7.65
C LEU A 165 -2.17 13.50 6.71
N LEU A 166 -1.65 12.93 5.63
CA LEU A 166 -0.87 13.64 4.62
C LEU A 166 -1.71 14.73 3.96
N GLY A 167 -2.93 14.42 3.54
CA GLY A 167 -3.85 15.43 2.98
C GLY A 167 -4.20 16.56 3.97
N ARG A 168 -4.21 16.29 5.28
CA ARG A 168 -4.34 17.34 6.31
C ARG A 168 -3.07 18.16 6.47
N ALA A 169 -1.90 17.53 6.40
CA ALA A 169 -0.62 18.20 6.48
C ALA A 169 -0.37 19.11 5.28
N GLU A 170 -0.67 18.65 4.06
CA GLU A 170 -0.57 19.44 2.83
C GLU A 170 -1.39 20.74 2.93
N ARG A 171 -2.64 20.66 3.38
CA ARG A 171 -3.50 21.86 3.59
C ARG A 171 -2.90 22.85 4.59
N ARG A 172 -2.27 22.35 5.66
CA ARG A 172 -1.62 23.20 6.69
C ARG A 172 -0.33 23.81 6.20
N ASP A 173 0.44 23.07 5.40
CA ASP A 173 1.68 23.57 4.80
C ASP A 173 1.38 24.65 3.74
N ALA A 174 0.32 24.46 2.94
CA ALA A 174 -0.16 25.49 2.01
C ALA A 174 -0.61 26.77 2.73
N ALA A 175 -1.37 26.65 3.83
CA ALA A 175 -1.82 27.80 4.60
C ALA A 175 -0.69 28.54 5.35
N ALA A 176 0.43 27.86 5.64
CA ALA A 176 1.58 28.43 6.35
C ALA A 176 2.60 29.11 5.43
N THR A 177 2.45 28.97 4.10
CA THR A 177 3.31 29.65 3.13
C THR A 177 2.70 31.02 2.84
N PRO A 178 3.26 32.14 3.33
CA PRO A 178 2.71 33.47 3.05
C PRO A 178 2.71 33.68 1.53
N ALA A 179 1.63 34.29 1.01
CA ALA A 179 1.63 34.77 -0.37
C ALA A 179 2.82 35.72 -0.53
N GLY A 180 3.82 35.31 -1.32
CA GLY A 180 4.93 36.19 -1.66
C GLY A 180 4.41 37.45 -2.35
N PRO A 181 5.11 38.60 -2.23
CA PRO A 181 4.66 39.84 -2.85
C PRO A 181 4.48 39.64 -4.35
N ALA A 182 3.31 40.08 -4.85
CA ALA A 182 2.93 40.07 -6.26
C ALA A 182 3.76 41.05 -7.09
#